data_AF-A0A9X0CKH2-F1
#
_entry.id   AF-A0A9X0CKH2-F1
#
_cell.length_a   1.000
_cell.length_b   1.000
_cell.length_c   1.000
_cell.angle_alpha   90.00
_cell.angle_beta   90.00
_cell.angle_gamma   90.00
#
_symmetry.space_group_name_H-M   'P 1'
#
loop_
_entity.id
_entity.type
_entity.pdbx_description
1 polymer ?
#
loop_
_entity_poly.entity_id
_entity_poly.type
_entity_poly.pdbx_seq_one_letter_code
_entity_poly.pdbx_strand_id
1 'polypeptide(L)'
;MQVLYIGDVVDNATLMDELAQCLDREYRVLKYWKHLAYELHIPPDVQKGFEIYFELSPTVHLFQFLSTNDPHLTVGKLRAALKDIHRNDLIKELKDTSDTDMVVDVFNNKPSLLDRIALKLDSAKRPVGDWRNLARKLISNGQLVKEFEAQLHSSDNPTALLFRYLCTTEGFSQLTVGVLKGHLEDKKMLRRDVLAALADHGVEDGDLLSGVFSPDSDLLNSVSTLLNKKSPGVKNWRYLAYKLGVPNKVYDDFDPDANSPRCRPTKMMLEWLRSEHPEMTVDQLRTAVKEIGRADALEILDGYLSQGTYNYSAGNNQQQGLVFCLINNLMDIIYAGFSFSDFK
;
A
#
# COMPACT_ATOMS: atom_id res chain seq x y z
N MET A 1 38.80 -5.93 -5.03
CA MET A 1 37.37 -6.12 -4.75
C MET A 1 36.65 -4.90 -5.27
N GLN A 2 35.69 -5.10 -6.16
CA GLN A 2 34.80 -4.02 -6.57
C GLN A 2 33.93 -3.68 -5.35
N VAL A 3 33.93 -2.42 -4.94
CA VAL A 3 33.05 -1.94 -3.87
C VAL A 3 31.67 -1.82 -4.50
N LEU A 4 30.72 -2.59 -3.98
CA LEU A 4 29.31 -2.48 -4.35
C LEU A 4 28.65 -1.43 -3.45
N TYR A 5 27.79 -0.62 -4.06
CA TYR A 5 27.08 0.46 -3.41
C TYR A 5 25.61 0.10 -3.27
N ILE A 6 24.90 0.88 -2.44
CA ILE A 6 23.47 0.71 -2.24
C ILE A 6 22.66 0.80 -3.56
N GLY A 7 23.17 1.56 -4.54
CA GLY A 7 22.60 1.63 -5.89
C GLY A 7 22.51 0.26 -6.58
N ASP A 8 23.54 -0.57 -6.45
CA ASP A 8 23.56 -1.92 -7.06
C ASP A 8 22.49 -2.85 -6.47
N VAL A 9 22.14 -2.64 -5.19
CA VAL A 9 21.06 -3.37 -4.51
C VAL A 9 19.70 -2.89 -5.03
N VAL A 10 19.50 -1.58 -5.12
CA VAL A 10 18.24 -0.98 -5.56
C VAL A 10 17.94 -1.30 -7.03
N ASP A 11 18.97 -1.37 -7.88
CA ASP A 11 18.82 -1.70 -9.30
C ASP A 11 18.45 -3.18 -9.53
N ASN A 12 18.62 -4.04 -8.51
CA ASN A 12 18.18 -5.43 -8.55
C ASN A 12 16.78 -5.59 -7.92
N ALA A 13 15.76 -5.57 -8.78
CA ALA A 13 14.36 -5.69 -8.36
C ALA A 13 14.08 -6.99 -7.57
N THR A 14 14.68 -8.13 -7.96
CA THR A 14 14.46 -9.41 -7.26
C THR A 14 15.05 -9.37 -5.85
N LEU A 15 16.27 -8.84 -5.70
CA LEU A 15 16.91 -8.67 -4.40
C LEU A 15 16.10 -7.73 -3.49
N MET A 16 15.63 -6.61 -4.04
CA MET A 16 14.76 -5.67 -3.33
C MET A 16 13.46 -6.32 -2.85
N ASP A 17 12.88 -7.22 -3.64
CA ASP A 17 11.67 -7.97 -3.30
C ASP A 17 11.91 -8.97 -2.16
N GLU A 18 13.00 -9.73 -2.24
CA GLU A 18 13.38 -10.71 -1.22
C GLU A 18 13.72 -10.05 0.11
N LEU A 19 14.48 -8.94 0.09
CA LEU A 19 14.79 -8.16 1.28
C LEU A 19 13.53 -7.57 1.91
N ALA A 20 12.64 -6.98 1.11
CA ALA A 20 11.36 -6.46 1.58
C ALA A 20 10.50 -7.55 2.22
N GLN A 21 10.33 -8.69 1.55
CA GLN A 21 9.53 -9.80 2.06
C GLN A 21 10.03 -10.33 3.41
N CYS A 22 11.35 -10.25 3.63
CA CYS A 22 12.02 -10.66 4.85
C CYS A 22 11.90 -9.60 5.96
N LEU A 23 12.28 -8.34 5.68
CA LEU A 23 12.47 -7.29 6.68
C LEU A 23 11.22 -6.47 6.98
N ASP A 24 10.22 -6.46 6.08
CA ASP A 24 9.00 -5.67 6.28
C ASP A 24 8.01 -6.30 7.25
N ARG A 25 8.18 -7.60 7.53
CA ARG A 25 7.29 -8.33 8.43
C ARG A 25 7.59 -8.02 9.89
N GLU A 26 6.62 -7.41 10.57
CA GLU A 26 6.67 -7.24 12.02
C GLU A 26 6.36 -8.57 12.73
N TYR A 27 7.36 -9.12 13.42
CA TYR A 27 7.20 -10.24 14.34
C TYR A 27 7.49 -9.78 15.77
N ARG A 28 6.81 -10.38 16.76
CA ARG A 28 7.01 -10.03 18.19
C ARG A 28 8.44 -10.23 18.69
N VAL A 29 9.18 -11.14 18.06
CA VAL A 29 10.49 -11.63 18.53
C VAL A 29 11.62 -11.25 17.57
N LEU A 30 11.31 -11.02 16.29
CA LEU A 30 12.32 -10.71 15.29
C LEU A 30 12.36 -9.20 15.05
N LYS A 31 13.58 -8.66 15.01
CA LYS A 31 13.81 -7.29 14.55
C LYS A 31 13.45 -7.19 13.05
N TYR A 32 13.03 -6.01 12.63
CA TYR A 32 12.48 -5.75 11.29
C TYR A 32 12.97 -4.39 10.78
N TRP A 33 12.46 -3.92 9.64
CA TRP A 33 12.95 -2.73 8.94
C TRP A 33 13.14 -1.48 9.83
N LYS A 34 12.30 -1.24 10.86
CA LYS A 34 12.49 -0.09 11.78
C LYS A 34 13.77 -0.17 12.59
N HIS A 35 14.13 -1.39 13.00
CA HIS A 35 15.39 -1.63 13.70
C HIS A 35 16.55 -1.40 12.74
N LEU A 36 16.42 -1.83 11.48
CA LEU A 36 17.42 -1.56 10.45
C LEU A 36 17.58 -0.06 10.20
N ALA A 37 16.47 0.67 10.04
CA ALA A 37 16.48 2.11 9.85
C ALA A 37 17.13 2.86 11.03
N TYR A 38 16.94 2.36 12.25
CA TYR A 38 17.60 2.89 13.45
C TYR A 38 19.13 2.65 13.42
N GLU A 39 19.57 1.42 13.09
CA GLU A 39 21.00 1.10 12.94
C GLU A 39 21.66 1.90 11.80
N LEU A 40 20.90 2.21 10.75
CA LEU A 40 21.31 3.06 9.63
C LEU A 40 21.18 4.56 9.91
N HIS A 41 20.83 4.94 11.14
CA HIS A 41 20.70 6.32 11.60
C HIS A 41 19.73 7.19 10.78
N ILE A 42 18.68 6.57 10.22
CA ILE A 42 17.66 7.28 9.46
C ILE A 42 16.78 8.09 10.43
N PRO A 43 16.51 9.38 10.17
CA PRO A 43 15.70 10.22 11.05
C PRO A 43 14.27 9.67 11.28
N PRO A 44 13.71 9.75 12.51
CA PRO A 44 12.40 9.17 12.83
C PRO A 44 11.21 9.72 12.01
N ASP A 45 11.30 10.96 11.54
CA ASP A 45 10.32 11.59 10.65
C ASP A 45 10.36 10.98 9.25
N VAL A 46 11.54 10.67 8.73
CA VAL A 46 11.73 9.94 7.46
C VAL A 46 11.24 8.50 7.60
N GLN A 47 11.55 7.82 8.70
CA GLN A 47 11.08 6.45 8.97
C GLN A 47 9.55 6.35 8.90
N LYS A 48 8.83 7.32 9.46
CA LYS A 48 7.36 7.37 9.35
C LYS A 48 6.89 7.51 7.91
N GLY A 49 7.66 8.17 7.04
CA GLY A 49 7.37 8.27 5.61
C GLY A 49 7.35 6.90 4.93
N PHE A 50 8.21 5.98 5.36
CA PHE A 50 8.25 4.60 4.82
C PHE A 50 7.05 3.75 5.26
N GLU A 51 6.36 4.12 6.35
CA GLU A 51 5.13 3.44 6.80
C GLU A 51 3.92 3.76 5.93
N ILE A 52 4.00 4.81 5.11
CA ILE A 52 2.84 5.36 4.41
C ILE A 52 3.06 5.27 2.91
N TYR A 53 2.20 4.50 2.27
CA TYR A 53 2.09 4.49 0.83
C TYR A 53 1.13 5.61 0.42
N PHE A 54 1.65 6.67 -0.20
CA PHE A 54 0.85 7.85 -0.56
C PHE A 54 -0.30 7.54 -1.53
N GLU A 55 -0.18 6.50 -2.37
CA GLU A 55 -1.28 6.05 -3.24
C GLU A 55 -2.41 5.35 -2.46
N LEU A 56 -2.19 5.02 -1.18
CA LEU A 56 -3.22 4.48 -0.28
C LEU A 56 -3.58 5.47 0.84
N SER A 57 -2.98 6.67 0.84
CA SER A 57 -3.21 7.68 1.86
C SER A 57 -4.67 8.16 1.81
N PRO A 58 -5.44 7.98 2.90
CA PRO A 58 -6.79 8.54 2.98
C PRO A 58 -6.81 10.05 2.83
N THR A 59 -5.76 10.75 3.27
CA THR A 59 -5.63 12.19 3.08
C THR A 59 -5.37 12.59 1.63
N VAL A 60 -4.50 11.87 0.91
CA VAL A 60 -4.28 12.12 -0.54
C VAL A 60 -5.56 11.89 -1.33
N HIS A 61 -6.23 10.76 -1.09
CA HIS A 61 -7.52 10.45 -1.70
C HIS A 61 -8.61 11.48 -1.35
N LEU A 62 -8.62 12.00 -0.12
CA LEU A 62 -9.53 13.07 0.28
C LEU A 62 -9.34 14.31 -0.60
N PHE A 63 -8.10 14.75 -0.81
CA PHE A 63 -7.84 15.92 -1.64
C PHE A 63 -8.05 15.67 -3.14
N GLN A 64 -7.81 14.45 -3.62
CA GLN A 64 -8.19 14.05 -4.97
C GLN A 64 -9.72 14.07 -5.15
N PHE A 65 -10.47 13.50 -4.20
CA PHE A 65 -11.93 13.56 -4.19
C PHE A 65 -12.46 15.00 -4.16
N LEU A 66 -11.87 15.85 -3.30
CA LEU A 66 -12.23 17.25 -3.19
C LEU A 66 -11.84 18.05 -4.44
N SER A 67 -10.78 17.70 -5.17
CA SER A 67 -10.44 18.37 -6.43
C SER A 67 -11.56 18.25 -7.48
N THR A 68 -12.34 17.17 -7.43
CA THR A 68 -13.47 16.92 -8.33
C THR A 68 -14.79 17.48 -7.79
N ASN A 69 -15.02 17.37 -6.46
CA ASN A 69 -16.30 17.71 -5.83
C ASN A 69 -16.36 19.14 -5.25
N ASP A 70 -15.22 19.75 -4.93
CA ASP A 70 -15.08 21.15 -4.48
C ASP A 70 -13.75 21.75 -5.01
N PRO A 71 -13.63 21.98 -6.33
CA PRO A 71 -12.40 22.49 -6.95
C PRO A 71 -12.02 23.89 -6.47
N HIS A 72 -12.97 24.63 -5.89
CA HIS A 72 -12.77 25.98 -5.36
C HIS A 72 -12.45 25.98 -3.86
N LEU A 73 -12.06 24.84 -3.30
CA LEU A 73 -11.59 24.76 -1.92
C LEU A 73 -10.34 25.63 -1.74
N THR A 74 -10.46 26.66 -0.90
CA THR A 74 -9.36 27.57 -0.59
C THR A 74 -8.56 27.10 0.61
N VAL A 75 -7.29 27.50 0.66
CA VAL A 75 -6.41 27.24 1.81
C VAL A 75 -6.99 27.85 3.10
N GLY A 76 -7.69 28.99 3.02
CA GLY A 76 -8.36 29.59 4.17
C GLY A 76 -9.42 28.65 4.80
N LYS A 77 -10.24 27.99 3.97
CA LYS A 77 -11.20 26.97 4.42
C LYS A 77 -10.48 25.75 5.01
N LEU A 78 -9.41 25.29 4.38
CA LEU A 78 -8.59 24.19 4.90
C LEU A 78 -7.98 24.53 6.27
N ARG A 79 -7.44 25.74 6.44
CA ARG A 79 -6.91 26.21 7.73
C ARG A 79 -7.98 26.26 8.82
N ALA A 80 -9.18 26.74 8.48
CA ALA A 80 -10.31 26.73 9.41
C ALA A 80 -10.66 25.29 9.84
N ALA A 81 -10.76 24.36 8.88
CA ALA A 81 -11.03 22.95 9.17
C ALA A 81 -9.93 22.28 10.03
N LEU A 82 -8.65 22.57 9.75
CA LEU A 82 -7.51 22.09 10.55
C LEU A 82 -7.51 22.67 11.97
N LYS A 83 -7.90 23.94 12.13
CA LYS A 83 -8.03 24.59 13.44
C LYS A 83 -9.13 23.96 14.28
N ASP A 84 -10.25 23.62 13.65
CA ASP A 84 -11.39 22.94 14.26
C ASP A 84 -11.05 21.54 14.78
N ILE A 85 -10.13 20.83 14.12
CA ILE A 85 -9.61 19.53 14.60
C ILE A 85 -8.35 19.66 15.46
N HIS A 86 -8.04 20.89 15.90
CA HIS A 86 -6.91 21.24 16.76
C HIS A 86 -5.52 20.88 16.20
N ARG A 87 -5.38 20.84 14.86
CA ARG A 87 -4.13 20.53 14.15
C ARG A 87 -3.30 21.77 13.83
N ASN A 88 -2.91 22.49 14.89
CA ASN A 88 -2.06 23.69 14.77
C ASN A 88 -0.68 23.38 14.16
N ASP A 89 -0.21 22.14 14.28
CA ASP A 89 1.01 21.66 13.64
C ASP A 89 0.92 21.71 12.10
N LEU A 90 -0.24 21.38 11.53
CA LEU A 90 -0.48 21.42 10.09
C LEU A 90 -0.74 22.83 9.57
N ILE A 91 -1.36 23.68 10.40
CA ILE A 91 -1.51 25.11 10.08
C ILE A 91 -0.14 25.77 9.89
N LYS A 92 0.86 25.37 10.69
CA LYS A 92 2.24 25.86 10.55
C LYS A 92 2.92 25.39 9.27
N GLU A 93 2.61 24.18 8.78
CA GLU A 93 3.13 23.69 7.48
C GLU A 93 2.60 24.51 6.30
N LEU A 94 1.40 25.10 6.45
CA LEU A 94 0.77 25.96 5.45
C LEU A 94 1.18 27.43 5.57
N LYS A 95 2.09 27.82 6.47
CA LYS A 95 2.39 29.24 6.76
C LYS A 95 2.76 30.09 5.53
N ASP A 96 3.34 29.47 4.51
CA ASP A 96 3.85 30.13 3.29
C ASP A 96 2.82 30.11 2.14
N THR A 97 1.56 29.81 2.42
CA THR A 97 0.46 29.83 1.43
C THR A 97 -0.55 30.91 1.79
N SER A 98 -1.18 31.54 0.79
CA SER A 98 -2.22 32.55 1.00
C SER A 98 -3.57 31.87 1.28
N ASP A 99 -4.43 32.49 2.09
CA ASP A 99 -5.79 31.99 2.36
C ASP A 99 -6.68 31.97 1.11
N THR A 100 -6.34 32.77 0.11
CA THR A 100 -7.04 32.85 -1.18
C THR A 100 -6.60 31.79 -2.16
N ASP A 101 -5.46 31.11 -1.92
CA ASP A 101 -4.93 30.12 -2.85
C ASP A 101 -5.86 28.90 -2.90
N MET A 102 -5.99 28.30 -4.09
CA MET A 102 -6.72 27.05 -4.26
C MET A 102 -5.86 25.89 -3.77
N VAL A 103 -6.45 25.01 -2.96
CA VAL A 103 -5.74 23.87 -2.35
C VAL A 103 -5.16 22.95 -3.43
N VAL A 104 -5.90 22.74 -4.52
CA VAL A 104 -5.49 21.92 -5.67
C VAL A 104 -4.18 22.46 -6.27
N ASP A 105 -4.11 23.78 -6.53
CA ASP A 105 -2.92 24.40 -7.11
C ASP A 105 -1.72 24.34 -6.17
N VAL A 106 -1.95 24.56 -4.87
CA VAL A 106 -0.89 24.48 -3.86
C VAL A 106 -0.29 23.08 -3.80
N PHE A 107 -1.11 22.03 -3.82
CA PHE A 107 -0.62 20.65 -3.74
C PHE A 107 -0.02 20.16 -5.06
N ASN A 108 -0.53 20.60 -6.20
CA ASN A 108 0.10 20.31 -7.50
C ASN A 108 1.49 20.96 -7.63
N ASN A 109 1.65 22.19 -7.13
CA ASN A 109 2.94 22.90 -7.17
C ASN A 109 3.90 22.48 -6.06
N LYS A 110 3.39 21.92 -4.95
CA LYS A 110 4.19 21.44 -3.82
C LYS A 110 3.71 20.06 -3.36
N PRO A 111 3.95 18.99 -4.13
CA PRO A 111 3.52 17.63 -3.76
C PRO A 111 4.05 17.19 -2.39
N SER A 112 5.31 17.54 -2.08
CA SER A 112 5.93 17.24 -0.78
C SER A 112 5.21 17.86 0.42
N LEU A 113 4.44 18.94 0.22
CA LEU A 113 3.62 19.53 1.28
C LEU A 113 2.39 18.67 1.57
N LEU A 114 1.72 18.17 0.52
CA LEU A 114 0.61 17.22 0.66
C LEU A 114 1.10 15.95 1.37
N ASP A 115 2.27 15.44 0.99
CA ASP A 115 2.87 14.26 1.59
C ASP A 115 3.11 14.43 3.11
N ARG A 116 3.67 15.57 3.53
CA ARG A 116 3.87 15.87 4.97
C ARG A 116 2.55 15.98 5.73
N ILE A 117 1.53 16.57 5.10
CA ILE A 117 0.19 16.72 5.70
C ILE A 117 -0.48 15.35 5.84
N ALA A 118 -0.46 14.54 4.78
CA ALA A 118 -0.97 13.18 4.73
C ALA A 118 -0.29 12.30 5.78
N LEU A 119 1.04 12.35 5.84
CA LEU A 119 1.84 11.61 6.82
C LEU A 119 1.35 11.85 8.25
N LYS A 120 1.10 13.11 8.59
CA LYS A 120 0.70 13.53 9.93
C LYS A 120 -0.80 13.33 10.22
N LEU A 121 -1.67 13.22 9.22
CA LEU A 121 -3.11 12.98 9.40
C LEU A 121 -3.45 11.50 9.42
N ASP A 122 -2.77 10.70 8.59
CA ASP A 122 -3.02 9.27 8.45
C ASP A 122 -2.44 8.47 9.62
N SER A 123 -1.28 8.90 10.15
CA SER A 123 -0.66 8.29 11.34
C SER A 123 -1.21 8.81 12.67
N ALA A 124 -2.18 9.72 12.65
CA ALA A 124 -2.71 10.35 13.86
C ALA A 124 -3.45 9.33 14.74
N LYS A 125 -3.08 9.27 16.03
CA LYS A 125 -3.77 8.46 17.04
C LYS A 125 -4.64 9.36 17.91
N ARG A 126 -5.77 8.83 18.38
CA ARG A 126 -6.63 9.52 19.36
C ARG A 126 -5.80 9.96 20.59
N PRO A 127 -6.03 11.16 21.15
CA PRO A 127 -7.12 12.10 20.86
C PRO A 127 -6.86 13.09 19.72
N VAL A 128 -5.73 12.99 19.00
CA VAL A 128 -5.36 13.92 17.93
C VAL A 128 -6.29 13.76 16.72
N GLY A 129 -6.70 14.88 16.11
CA GLY A 129 -7.51 14.88 14.90
C GLY A 129 -6.82 14.18 13.73
N ASP A 130 -7.44 13.12 13.24
CA ASP A 130 -7.05 12.32 12.07
C ASP A 130 -7.71 12.81 10.76
N TRP A 131 -7.38 12.15 9.65
CA TRP A 131 -7.97 12.40 8.33
C TRP A 131 -9.50 12.33 8.32
N ARG A 132 -10.13 11.46 9.12
CA ARG A 132 -11.61 11.34 9.20
C ARG A 132 -12.23 12.59 9.80
N ASN A 133 -11.59 13.15 10.83
CA ASN A 133 -12.05 14.39 11.42
C ASN A 133 -11.94 15.55 10.42
N LEU A 134 -10.87 15.58 9.62
CA LEU A 134 -10.71 16.57 8.56
C LEU A 134 -11.77 16.39 7.44
N ALA A 135 -11.98 15.18 6.96
CA ALA A 135 -12.98 14.87 5.94
C ALA A 135 -14.38 15.32 6.35
N ARG A 136 -14.79 15.03 7.59
CA ARG A 136 -16.08 15.49 8.14
C ARG A 136 -16.22 17.00 8.26
N LYS A 137 -15.11 17.74 8.29
CA LYS A 137 -15.11 19.21 8.35
C LYS A 137 -15.10 19.86 6.96
N LEU A 138 -14.42 19.24 6.00
CA LEU A 138 -14.32 19.74 4.63
C LEU A 138 -15.55 19.36 3.79
N ILE A 139 -16.10 18.17 4.01
CA ILE A 139 -17.27 17.68 3.30
C ILE A 139 -18.52 17.99 4.14
N SER A 140 -19.20 19.08 3.79
CA SER A 140 -20.40 19.54 4.50
C SER A 140 -21.62 18.59 4.36
N ASN A 141 -21.59 17.69 3.38
CA ASN A 141 -22.66 16.73 3.13
C ASN A 141 -22.29 15.35 3.70
N GLY A 142 -23.01 14.90 4.73
CA GLY A 142 -22.78 13.61 5.37
C GLY A 142 -22.96 12.40 4.43
N GLN A 143 -23.72 12.54 3.34
CA GLN A 143 -23.83 11.49 2.32
C GLN A 143 -22.56 11.40 1.46
N LEU A 144 -21.97 12.54 1.07
CA LEU A 144 -20.70 12.58 0.33
C LEU A 144 -19.53 12.04 1.19
N VAL A 145 -19.56 12.24 2.51
CA VAL A 145 -18.58 11.62 3.43
C VAL A 145 -18.67 10.10 3.36
N LYS A 146 -19.90 9.54 3.35
CA LYS A 146 -20.09 8.09 3.25
C LYS A 146 -19.67 7.55 1.88
N GLU A 147 -19.94 8.29 0.81
CA GLU A 147 -19.49 7.93 -0.55
C GLU A 147 -17.96 7.94 -0.64
N PHE A 148 -17.31 8.96 -0.09
CA PHE A 148 -15.86 9.03 0.01
C PHE A 148 -15.28 7.88 0.84
N GLU A 149 -15.86 7.61 2.02
CA GLU A 149 -15.47 6.47 2.86
C GLU A 149 -15.68 5.13 2.12
N ALA A 150 -16.75 4.98 1.33
CA ALA A 150 -16.97 3.80 0.51
C ALA A 150 -15.95 3.66 -0.62
N GLN A 151 -15.55 4.76 -1.27
CA GLN A 151 -14.51 4.78 -2.32
C GLN A 151 -13.13 4.44 -1.78
N LEU A 152 -12.77 4.95 -0.60
CA LEU A 152 -11.58 4.53 0.16
C LEU A 152 -11.56 3.03 0.48
N HIS A 153 -12.73 2.39 0.44
CA HIS A 153 -12.95 1.01 0.81
C HIS A 153 -13.40 0.14 -0.39
N SER A 154 -13.24 0.57 -1.65
CA SER A 154 -13.62 -0.27 -2.80
C SER A 154 -12.44 -1.00 -3.44
N SER A 155 -11.23 -0.42 -3.50
CA SER A 155 -10.04 -1.07 -4.09
C SER A 155 -9.25 -1.95 -3.12
N ASP A 156 -9.25 -1.63 -1.82
CA ASP A 156 -8.36 -2.24 -0.82
C ASP A 156 -9.09 -2.75 0.43
N ASN A 157 -10.36 -3.08 0.28
CA ASN A 157 -11.18 -3.61 1.35
C ASN A 157 -10.96 -5.11 1.53
N PRO A 158 -10.50 -5.55 2.70
CA PRO A 158 -10.14 -6.95 2.92
C PRO A 158 -11.29 -7.92 2.72
N THR A 159 -12.49 -7.51 3.14
CA THR A 159 -13.70 -8.29 2.97
C THR A 159 -14.05 -8.34 1.49
N ALA A 160 -14.02 -7.22 0.77
CA ALA A 160 -14.27 -7.19 -0.67
C ALA A 160 -13.26 -8.03 -1.46
N LEU A 161 -11.97 -7.97 -1.11
CA LEU A 161 -10.91 -8.79 -1.71
C LEU A 161 -11.11 -10.28 -1.42
N LEU A 162 -11.48 -10.63 -0.19
CA LEU A 162 -11.84 -12.00 0.19
C LEU A 162 -13.02 -12.51 -0.66
N PHE A 163 -14.12 -11.77 -0.71
CA PHE A 163 -15.29 -12.20 -1.49
C PHE A 163 -14.98 -12.27 -2.98
N ARG A 164 -14.22 -11.31 -3.54
CA ARG A 164 -13.74 -11.39 -4.92
C ARG A 164 -12.94 -12.66 -5.16
N TYR A 165 -11.99 -12.99 -4.28
CA TYR A 165 -11.18 -14.20 -4.38
C TYR A 165 -12.03 -15.48 -4.32
N LEU A 166 -13.02 -15.54 -3.42
CA LEU A 166 -13.96 -16.66 -3.31
C LEU A 166 -14.82 -16.80 -4.57
N CYS A 167 -15.22 -15.70 -5.19
CA CYS A 167 -16.04 -15.70 -6.39
C CYS A 167 -15.25 -16.07 -7.66
N THR A 168 -13.94 -15.80 -7.72
CA THR A 168 -13.11 -16.02 -8.92
C THR A 168 -12.29 -17.31 -8.89
N THR A 169 -12.10 -17.94 -7.73
CA THR A 169 -11.25 -19.13 -7.59
C THR A 169 -12.08 -20.40 -7.75
N GLU A 170 -11.69 -21.30 -8.66
CA GLU A 170 -12.44 -22.52 -8.99
C GLU A 170 -12.79 -23.39 -7.78
N GLY A 171 -11.87 -23.50 -6.81
CA GLY A 171 -12.06 -24.28 -5.57
C GLY A 171 -13.18 -23.77 -4.65
N PHE A 172 -13.69 -22.56 -4.89
CA PHE A 172 -14.75 -21.93 -4.10
C PHE A 172 -16.03 -21.63 -4.91
N SER A 173 -16.07 -22.03 -6.19
CA SER A 173 -17.17 -21.77 -7.12
C SER A 173 -18.53 -22.33 -6.69
N GLN A 174 -18.54 -23.34 -5.81
CA GLN A 174 -19.74 -23.98 -5.27
C GLN A 174 -20.13 -23.48 -3.88
N LEU A 175 -19.47 -22.46 -3.35
CA LEU A 175 -19.82 -21.90 -2.04
C LEU A 175 -21.18 -21.19 -2.13
N THR A 176 -22.09 -21.60 -1.27
CA THR A 176 -23.41 -20.99 -1.13
C THR A 176 -23.45 -20.02 0.05
N VAL A 177 -24.45 -19.15 0.03
CA VAL A 177 -24.76 -18.24 1.14
C VAL A 177 -25.12 -19.03 2.40
N GLY A 178 -25.74 -20.20 2.29
CA GLY A 178 -26.01 -21.08 3.43
C GLY A 178 -24.74 -21.52 4.17
N VAL A 179 -23.67 -21.87 3.43
CA VAL A 179 -22.36 -22.21 4.02
C VAL A 179 -21.75 -20.98 4.71
N LEU A 180 -21.84 -19.80 4.08
CA LEU A 180 -21.40 -18.55 4.69
C LEU A 180 -22.16 -18.25 5.99
N LYS A 181 -23.50 -18.31 5.98
CA LYS A 181 -24.35 -18.10 7.16
C LYS A 181 -23.99 -19.06 8.28
N GLY A 182 -23.78 -20.34 7.98
CA GLY A 182 -23.33 -21.33 8.96
C GLY A 182 -22.02 -20.96 9.66
N HIS A 183 -21.06 -20.37 8.95
CA HIS A 183 -19.82 -19.87 9.56
C HIS A 183 -20.02 -18.58 10.37
N LEU A 184 -20.93 -17.69 9.97
CA LEU A 184 -21.28 -16.48 10.71
C LEU A 184 -22.06 -16.81 12.00
N GLU A 185 -22.85 -17.88 11.99
CA GLU A 185 -23.59 -18.43 13.14
C GLU A 185 -22.74 -19.28 14.09
N ASP A 186 -21.55 -19.72 13.66
CA ASP A 186 -20.61 -20.48 14.48
C ASP A 186 -20.44 -19.80 15.84
N LYS A 187 -20.54 -20.59 16.92
CA LYS A 187 -20.44 -20.12 18.31
C LYS A 187 -19.18 -19.30 18.60
N LYS A 188 -18.13 -19.46 17.78
CA LYS A 188 -16.88 -18.71 17.88
C LYS A 188 -16.90 -17.36 17.15
N MET A 189 -17.80 -17.14 16.18
CA MET A 189 -17.91 -15.92 15.37
C MET A 189 -19.13 -15.07 15.74
N LEU A 190 -20.33 -15.67 15.85
CA LEU A 190 -21.59 -15.05 16.30
C LEU A 190 -21.88 -13.66 15.69
N ARG A 191 -21.74 -13.52 14.38
CA ARG A 191 -21.92 -12.24 13.66
C ARG A 191 -23.37 -12.01 13.26
N ARG A 192 -24.22 -11.82 14.27
CA ARG A 192 -25.66 -11.52 14.08
C ARG A 192 -25.91 -10.24 13.30
N ASP A 193 -24.99 -9.29 13.39
CA ASP A 193 -25.01 -8.05 12.62
C ASP A 193 -24.89 -8.31 11.10
N VAL A 194 -23.99 -9.21 10.70
CA VAL A 194 -23.79 -9.58 9.29
C VAL A 194 -24.96 -10.43 8.79
N LEU A 195 -25.47 -11.34 9.62
CA LEU A 195 -26.66 -12.15 9.30
C LEU A 195 -27.89 -11.28 9.07
N ALA A 196 -28.10 -10.24 9.90
CA ALA A 196 -29.17 -9.28 9.70
C ALA A 196 -29.01 -8.54 8.37
N ALA A 197 -27.79 -8.08 8.03
CA ALA A 197 -27.54 -7.43 6.75
C ALA A 197 -27.85 -8.34 5.55
N LEU A 198 -27.55 -9.65 5.63
CA LEU A 198 -27.90 -10.61 4.59
C LEU A 198 -29.41 -10.82 4.45
N ALA A 199 -30.12 -10.87 5.59
CA ALA A 199 -31.58 -11.01 5.61
C ALA A 199 -32.28 -9.75 5.04
N ASP A 200 -31.78 -8.56 5.38
CA ASP A 200 -32.33 -7.28 4.90
C ASP A 200 -32.22 -7.13 3.38
N HIS A 201 -31.24 -7.79 2.75
CA HIS A 201 -31.06 -7.81 1.30
C HIS A 201 -31.77 -9.01 0.62
N GLY A 202 -32.53 -9.81 1.37
CA GLY A 202 -33.34 -10.89 0.82
C GLY A 202 -32.55 -12.08 0.26
N VAL A 203 -31.33 -12.31 0.74
CA VAL A 203 -30.44 -13.35 0.20
C VAL A 203 -30.82 -14.73 0.74
N GLU A 204 -31.03 -15.69 -0.15
CA GLU A 204 -31.42 -17.06 0.17
C GLU A 204 -30.20 -17.97 0.38
N ASP A 205 -30.38 -19.05 1.15
CA ASP A 205 -29.28 -19.96 1.50
C ASP A 205 -28.75 -20.76 0.30
N GLY A 206 -29.60 -20.97 -0.71
CA GLY A 206 -29.27 -21.66 -1.95
C GLY A 206 -28.46 -20.82 -2.93
N ASP A 207 -28.37 -19.51 -2.72
CA ASP A 207 -27.69 -18.62 -3.64
C ASP A 207 -26.18 -18.85 -3.61
N LEU A 208 -25.54 -18.78 -4.79
CA LEU A 208 -24.09 -18.82 -4.92
C LEU A 208 -23.48 -17.49 -4.50
N LEU A 209 -22.37 -17.54 -3.77
CA LEU A 209 -21.65 -16.32 -3.36
C LEU A 209 -21.27 -15.45 -4.56
N SER A 210 -20.90 -16.07 -5.68
CA SER A 210 -20.53 -15.37 -6.92
C SER A 210 -21.66 -14.62 -7.59
N GLY A 211 -22.92 -15.04 -7.39
CA GLY A 211 -24.09 -14.34 -7.91
C GLY A 211 -24.59 -13.22 -7.00
N VAL A 212 -24.32 -13.33 -5.69
CA VAL A 212 -24.83 -12.42 -4.65
C VAL A 212 -23.85 -11.27 -4.38
N PHE A 213 -22.56 -11.55 -4.34
CA PHE A 213 -21.53 -10.58 -4.00
C PHE A 213 -20.83 -10.05 -5.26
N SER A 214 -21.54 -9.18 -5.99
CA SER A 214 -20.96 -8.43 -7.09
C SER A 214 -20.04 -7.31 -6.58
N PRO A 215 -18.95 -7.01 -7.31
CA PRO A 215 -18.19 -5.78 -7.08
C PRO A 215 -19.14 -4.59 -7.09
N ASP A 216 -18.99 -3.68 -6.12
CA ASP A 216 -19.79 -2.46 -5.98
C ASP A 216 -21.26 -2.65 -5.55
N SER A 217 -21.68 -3.86 -5.17
CA SER A 217 -23.02 -4.07 -4.60
C SER A 217 -23.15 -3.45 -3.20
N ASP A 218 -24.31 -2.84 -2.92
CA ASP A 218 -24.65 -2.30 -1.60
C ASP A 218 -24.55 -3.35 -0.49
N LEU A 219 -24.88 -4.60 -0.82
CA LEU A 219 -24.72 -5.74 0.07
C LEU A 219 -23.25 -5.97 0.44
N LEU A 220 -22.34 -6.04 -0.56
CA LEU A 220 -20.92 -6.23 -0.30
C LEU A 220 -20.34 -5.08 0.51
N ASN A 221 -20.77 -3.85 0.26
CA ASN A 221 -20.35 -2.67 1.03
C ASN A 221 -20.82 -2.74 2.50
N SER A 222 -22.08 -3.12 2.72
CA SER A 222 -22.64 -3.28 4.07
C SER A 222 -21.92 -4.39 4.84
N VAL A 223 -21.80 -5.58 4.24
CA VAL A 223 -21.13 -6.74 4.84
C VAL A 223 -19.66 -6.43 5.13
N SER A 224 -18.97 -5.74 4.22
CA SER A 224 -17.58 -5.34 4.42
C SER A 224 -17.43 -4.36 5.58
N THR A 225 -18.30 -3.36 5.67
CA THR A 225 -18.29 -2.39 6.78
C THR A 225 -18.44 -3.09 8.13
N LEU A 226 -19.23 -4.16 8.19
CA LEU A 226 -19.39 -4.96 9.40
C LEU A 226 -18.16 -5.84 9.64
N LEU A 227 -17.75 -6.67 8.68
CA LEU A 227 -16.70 -7.66 8.86
C LEU A 227 -15.30 -7.05 9.03
N ASN A 228 -15.07 -5.83 8.56
CA ASN A 228 -13.80 -5.10 8.74
C ASN A 228 -13.64 -4.49 10.14
N LYS A 229 -14.69 -4.40 10.97
CA LYS A 229 -14.60 -3.83 12.33
C LYS A 229 -13.67 -4.66 13.21
N LYS A 230 -12.58 -4.05 13.69
CA LYS A 230 -11.68 -4.62 14.69
C LYS A 230 -12.21 -4.30 16.09
N SER A 231 -12.84 -5.27 16.74
CA SER A 231 -13.32 -5.15 18.12
C SER A 231 -12.76 -6.28 18.99
N PRO A 232 -12.25 -6.01 20.21
CA PRO A 232 -11.80 -7.06 21.11
C PRO A 232 -12.90 -8.10 21.35
N GLY A 233 -12.61 -9.37 21.08
CA GLY A 233 -13.55 -10.48 21.30
C GLY A 233 -14.51 -10.78 20.14
N VAL A 234 -14.60 -9.93 19.12
CA VAL A 234 -15.44 -10.18 17.93
C VAL A 234 -14.58 -10.64 16.77
N LYS A 235 -14.93 -11.77 16.16
CA LYS A 235 -14.21 -12.29 14.99
C LYS A 235 -14.56 -11.49 13.73
N ASN A 236 -13.56 -11.27 12.90
CA ASN A 236 -13.63 -10.43 11.70
C ASN A 236 -13.44 -11.28 10.43
N TRP A 237 -13.31 -10.60 9.28
CA TRP A 237 -13.11 -11.23 7.97
C TRP A 237 -11.94 -12.23 7.92
N ARG A 238 -10.84 -12.03 8.67
CA ARG A 238 -9.71 -12.99 8.69
C ARG A 238 -10.11 -14.34 9.25
N TYR A 239 -10.89 -14.33 10.33
CA TYR A 239 -11.39 -15.56 10.93
C TYR A 239 -12.36 -16.28 9.98
N LEU A 240 -13.17 -15.52 9.24
CA LEU A 240 -14.04 -16.05 8.21
C LEU A 240 -13.24 -16.68 7.06
N ALA A 241 -12.21 -16.00 6.55
CA ALA A 241 -11.33 -16.52 5.49
C ALA A 241 -10.69 -17.85 5.90
N TYR A 242 -10.16 -17.91 7.12
CA TYR A 242 -9.62 -19.14 7.70
C TYR A 242 -10.67 -20.26 7.77
N LYS A 243 -11.90 -19.95 8.21
CA LYS A 243 -12.99 -20.92 8.32
C LYS A 243 -13.49 -21.44 6.98
N LEU A 244 -13.46 -20.59 5.96
CA LEU A 244 -13.78 -20.93 4.58
C LEU A 244 -12.66 -21.72 3.90
N GLY A 245 -11.50 -21.92 4.56
CA GLY A 245 -10.39 -22.70 4.03
C GLY A 245 -9.49 -21.92 3.08
N VAL A 246 -9.57 -20.58 3.07
CA VAL A 246 -8.63 -19.75 2.29
C VAL A 246 -7.23 -19.90 2.88
N PRO A 247 -6.19 -20.19 2.08
CA PRO A 247 -4.83 -20.32 2.59
C PRO A 247 -4.36 -19.05 3.29
N ASN A 248 -3.66 -19.20 4.44
CA ASN A 248 -3.17 -18.07 5.23
C ASN A 248 -2.35 -17.09 4.40
N LYS A 249 -1.45 -17.61 3.54
CA LYS A 249 -0.64 -16.81 2.63
C LYS A 249 -1.46 -15.92 1.69
N VAL A 250 -2.68 -16.33 1.34
CA VAL A 250 -3.54 -15.61 0.39
C VAL A 250 -4.33 -14.53 1.12
N TYR A 251 -5.00 -14.86 2.23
CA TYR A 251 -5.79 -13.84 2.94
C TYR A 251 -4.93 -12.86 3.74
N ASP A 252 -3.65 -13.18 3.99
CA ASP A 252 -2.67 -12.23 4.53
C ASP A 252 -2.47 -11.05 3.57
N ASP A 253 -2.49 -11.28 2.25
CA ASP A 253 -2.35 -10.24 1.22
C ASP A 253 -3.58 -9.32 1.12
N PHE A 254 -4.71 -9.70 1.74
CA PHE A 254 -5.93 -8.89 1.77
C PHE A 254 -5.94 -7.89 2.92
N ASP A 255 -5.06 -8.00 3.91
CA ASP A 255 -5.03 -7.11 5.07
C ASP A 255 -4.16 -5.87 4.79
N PRO A 256 -4.74 -4.66 4.76
CA PRO A 256 -3.97 -3.43 4.60
C PRO A 256 -3.12 -3.12 5.84
N ASP A 257 -3.53 -3.61 7.03
CA ASP A 257 -2.86 -3.32 8.30
C ASP A 257 -1.86 -4.40 8.73
N ALA A 258 -1.94 -5.61 8.19
CA ALA A 258 -0.99 -6.68 8.51
C ALA A 258 0.01 -6.82 7.38
N ASN A 259 1.09 -6.04 7.43
CA ASN A 259 2.21 -6.17 6.50
C ASN A 259 1.74 -6.24 5.04
N SER A 260 1.00 -5.23 4.60
CA SER A 260 0.58 -5.12 3.19
C SER A 260 1.78 -5.43 2.28
N PRO A 261 1.69 -6.39 1.35
CA PRO A 261 2.75 -6.64 0.37
C PRO A 261 3.06 -5.42 -0.54
N ARG A 262 2.29 -4.33 -0.40
CA ARG A 262 2.47 -3.04 -1.08
C ARG A 262 3.18 -1.99 -0.23
N CYS A 263 3.16 -2.10 1.10
CA CYS A 263 4.02 -1.29 1.95
C CYS A 263 5.35 -2.03 2.00
N ARG A 264 6.30 -1.59 1.17
CA ARG A 264 7.66 -2.12 1.18
C ARG A 264 8.62 -1.13 1.84
N PRO A 265 8.50 -0.87 3.16
CA PRO A 265 9.31 0.13 3.83
C PRO A 265 10.80 -0.14 3.67
N THR A 266 11.23 -1.40 3.58
CA THR A 266 12.61 -1.75 3.23
C THR A 266 13.00 -1.22 1.85
N LYS A 267 12.14 -1.33 0.83
CA LYS A 267 12.44 -0.76 -0.49
C LYS A 267 12.54 0.76 -0.44
N MET A 268 11.55 1.41 0.15
CA MET A 268 11.53 2.88 0.26
C MET A 268 12.74 3.38 1.03
N MET A 269 13.13 2.68 2.09
CA MET A 269 14.33 2.95 2.86
C MET A 269 15.60 2.82 1.99
N LEU A 270 15.73 1.74 1.21
CA LEU A 270 16.90 1.54 0.33
C LEU A 270 16.96 2.57 -0.81
N GLU A 271 15.83 2.95 -1.39
CA GLU A 271 15.72 4.03 -2.39
C GLU A 271 16.06 5.41 -1.80
N TRP A 272 15.63 5.67 -0.57
CA TRP A 272 16.01 6.87 0.16
C TRP A 272 17.52 6.90 0.43
N LEU A 273 18.10 5.77 0.88
CA LEU A 273 19.55 5.64 1.08
C LEU A 273 20.33 5.85 -0.21
N ARG A 274 19.87 5.34 -1.35
CA ARG A 274 20.48 5.61 -2.66
C ARG A 274 20.51 7.10 -2.99
N SER A 275 19.50 7.84 -2.56
CA SER A 275 19.35 9.26 -2.89
C SER A 275 20.13 10.17 -1.94
N GLU A 276 20.09 9.90 -0.63
CA GLU A 276 20.70 10.74 0.41
C GLU A 276 22.12 10.30 0.80
N HIS A 277 22.44 9.01 0.62
CA HIS A 277 23.73 8.41 0.96
C HIS A 277 24.24 7.49 -0.18
N PRO A 278 24.43 8.02 -1.40
CA PRO A 278 24.84 7.21 -2.56
C PRO A 278 26.19 6.50 -2.38
N GLU A 279 27.06 7.03 -1.50
CA GLU A 279 28.36 6.45 -1.14
C GLU A 279 28.26 5.24 -0.20
N MET A 280 27.08 4.96 0.35
CA MET A 280 26.88 3.85 1.27
C MET A 280 27.15 2.51 0.56
N THR A 281 27.97 1.68 1.17
CA THR A 281 28.37 0.38 0.60
C THR A 281 27.45 -0.75 1.03
N VAL A 282 27.39 -1.81 0.23
CA VAL A 282 26.67 -3.03 0.59
C VAL A 282 27.24 -3.67 1.87
N ASP A 283 28.53 -3.51 2.14
CA ASP A 283 29.15 -3.99 3.39
C ASP A 283 28.63 -3.24 4.63
N GLN A 284 28.38 -1.93 4.51
CA GLN A 284 27.75 -1.15 5.58
C GLN A 284 26.30 -1.61 5.81
N LEU A 285 25.54 -1.84 4.75
CA LEU A 285 24.18 -2.39 4.85
C LEU A 285 24.20 -3.78 5.52
N ARG A 286 25.10 -4.66 5.08
CA ARG A 286 25.30 -6.01 5.63
C ARG A 286 25.66 -5.97 7.10
N THR A 287 26.51 -5.04 7.51
CA THR A 287 26.86 -4.82 8.91
C THR A 287 25.62 -4.45 9.73
N ALA A 288 24.81 -3.49 9.25
CA ALA A 288 23.57 -3.12 9.94
C ALA A 288 22.56 -4.27 10.02
N VAL A 289 22.42 -5.08 8.96
CA VAL A 289 21.55 -6.28 8.96
C VAL A 289 22.05 -7.32 9.97
N LYS A 290 23.37 -7.44 10.15
CA LYS A 290 23.97 -8.32 11.16
C LYS A 290 23.70 -7.84 12.58
N GLU A 291 23.77 -6.54 12.85
CA GLU A 291 23.47 -5.95 14.17
C GLU A 291 22.00 -6.12 14.59
N ILE A 292 21.08 -6.14 13.61
CA ILE A 292 19.68 -6.51 13.90
C ILE A 292 19.46 -8.02 14.01
N GLY A 293 20.49 -8.85 13.86
CA GLY A 293 20.42 -10.30 14.05
C GLY A 293 19.54 -11.03 13.03
N ARG A 294 19.37 -10.47 11.82
CA ARG A 294 18.55 -11.06 10.76
C ARG A 294 19.39 -11.90 9.81
N ALA A 295 19.65 -13.15 10.24
CA ALA A 295 20.46 -14.11 9.47
C ALA A 295 19.85 -14.46 8.10
N ASP A 296 18.53 -14.47 8.00
CA ASP A 296 17.79 -14.67 6.76
C ASP A 296 18.03 -13.54 5.75
N ALA A 297 17.99 -12.28 6.19
CA ALA A 297 18.32 -11.15 5.33
C ALA A 297 19.82 -11.12 4.95
N LEU A 298 20.71 -11.58 5.84
CA LEU A 298 22.13 -11.74 5.52
C LEU A 298 22.38 -12.80 4.45
N GLU A 299 21.67 -13.93 4.51
CA GLU A 299 21.80 -15.00 3.52
C GLU A 299 21.40 -14.52 2.12
N ILE A 300 20.34 -13.71 2.02
CA ILE A 300 19.91 -13.07 0.78
C ILE A 300 21.02 -12.15 0.23
N LEU A 301 21.59 -11.28 1.07
CA LEU A 301 22.70 -10.38 0.67
C LEU A 301 23.96 -11.16 0.26
N ASP A 302 24.34 -12.18 1.04
CA ASP A 302 25.53 -12.99 0.78
C ASP A 302 25.37 -13.83 -0.49
N GLY A 303 24.15 -14.30 -0.78
CA GLY A 303 23.79 -14.96 -2.04
C GLY A 303 24.00 -14.04 -3.24
N TYR A 304 23.56 -12.79 -3.16
CA TYR A 304 23.76 -11.79 -4.22
C TYR A 304 25.25 -11.48 -4.45
N LEU A 305 26.02 -11.28 -3.38
CA LEU A 305 27.47 -11.03 -3.46
C LEU A 305 28.22 -12.23 -4.08
N SER A 306 27.75 -13.45 -3.80
CA SER A 306 28.32 -14.68 -4.37
C SER A 306 28.00 -14.80 -5.86
N GLN A 307 26.78 -14.47 -6.30
CA GLN A 307 26.43 -14.48 -7.73
C GLN A 307 27.19 -13.41 -8.53
N GLY A 308 27.42 -12.24 -7.94
CA GLY A 308 28.28 -11.20 -8.51
C GLY A 308 29.72 -11.66 -8.71
N THR A 309 30.27 -12.52 -7.84
CA THR A 309 31.64 -13.04 -8.00
C THR A 309 31.74 -14.21 -9.00
N TYR A 310 30.69 -15.01 -9.18
CA TYR A 310 30.64 -16.06 -10.20
C TYR A 310 30.52 -15.52 -11.64
N ASN A 311 29.78 -14.44 -11.86
CA ASN A 311 29.63 -13.86 -13.21
C ASN A 311 30.92 -13.20 -13.75
N TYR A 312 31.82 -12.75 -12.87
CA TYR A 312 33.12 -12.18 -13.28
C TYR A 312 34.26 -13.20 -13.35
N SER A 313 34.11 -14.38 -12.72
CA SER A 313 35.11 -15.46 -12.78
C SER A 313 34.87 -16.44 -13.94
N ALA A 314 33.66 -16.46 -14.52
CA ALA A 314 33.30 -17.25 -15.70
C ALA A 314 33.23 -16.44 -17.02
N GLY A 315 33.57 -15.15 -16.99
CA GLY A 315 33.36 -14.21 -18.10
C GLY A 315 34.63 -13.70 -18.78
N ASN A 316 35.64 -14.53 -18.97
CA ASN A 316 36.75 -14.26 -19.90
C ASN A 316 37.09 -15.55 -20.66
N ASN A 317 36.16 -16.01 -21.49
CA ASN A 317 36.42 -16.69 -22.76
C ASN A 317 35.09 -16.96 -23.50
N GLN A 318 34.94 -16.29 -24.64
CA GLN A 318 34.03 -16.60 -25.75
C GLN A 318 32.53 -16.80 -25.42
N GLN A 319 31.79 -15.69 -25.25
CA GLN A 319 30.43 -15.56 -25.83
C GLN A 319 29.86 -14.12 -25.85
N GLN A 320 30.70 -13.08 -25.84
CA GLN A 320 30.25 -11.69 -26.07
C GLN A 320 30.25 -11.27 -27.56
N GLY A 321 30.17 -12.24 -28.48
CA GLY A 321 30.25 -11.98 -29.93
C GLY A 321 28.91 -11.98 -30.69
N LEU A 322 27.77 -12.35 -30.09
CA LEU A 322 26.54 -12.56 -30.86
C LEU A 322 25.25 -11.93 -30.31
N VAL A 323 25.25 -11.39 -29.09
CA VAL A 323 24.04 -10.72 -28.54
C VAL A 323 24.04 -9.21 -28.80
N PHE A 324 25.21 -8.60 -29.08
CA PHE A 324 25.31 -7.18 -29.44
C PHE A 324 24.98 -6.87 -30.92
N CYS A 325 24.79 -7.90 -31.77
CA CYS A 325 24.43 -7.72 -33.19
C CYS A 325 22.92 -7.82 -33.49
N LEU A 326 22.08 -8.22 -32.53
CA LEU A 326 20.63 -8.35 -32.76
C LEU A 326 19.81 -7.18 -32.19
N ILE A 327 20.34 -6.42 -31.23
CA ILE A 327 19.63 -5.26 -30.67
C ILE A 327 19.86 -3.99 -31.51
N ASN A 328 20.99 -3.86 -32.21
CA ASN A 328 21.26 -2.70 -33.07
C ASN A 328 20.58 -2.77 -34.46
N ASN A 329 20.07 -3.93 -34.90
CA ASN A 329 19.36 -4.06 -36.18
C ASN A 329 17.83 -3.86 -36.08
N LEU A 330 17.28 -3.67 -34.88
CA LEU A 330 15.85 -3.43 -34.67
C LEU A 330 15.50 -1.95 -34.39
N MET A 331 16.51 -1.10 -34.12
CA MET A 331 16.31 0.35 -34.00
C MET A 331 16.40 1.10 -35.34
N ASP A 332 17.08 0.55 -36.36
CA ASP A 332 17.16 1.17 -37.69
C ASP A 332 15.94 0.88 -38.60
N ILE A 333 15.05 -0.05 -38.21
CA ILE A 333 13.84 -0.39 -38.98
C ILE A 333 12.61 0.43 -38.55
N ILE A 334 12.63 1.05 -37.38
CA ILE A 334 11.49 1.83 -36.87
C ILE A 334 11.58 3.33 -37.22
N TYR A 335 12.77 3.85 -37.59
CA TYR A 335 12.98 5.26 -37.94
C TYR A 335 13.07 5.57 -39.45
N ALA A 336 12.79 4.61 -40.34
CA ALA A 336 12.78 4.81 -41.80
C ALA A 336 11.37 4.74 -42.44
N GLY A 337 10.29 4.91 -41.66
CA GLY A 337 8.93 4.58 -42.07
C GLY A 337 7.92 5.71 -42.26
N PHE A 338 8.25 6.98 -42.04
CA PHE A 338 7.31 8.09 -42.26
C PHE A 338 8.02 9.35 -42.79
N SER A 339 8.27 9.38 -44.10
CA SER A 339 8.49 10.62 -44.84
C SER A 339 7.14 11.12 -45.35
N PHE A 340 6.77 12.30 -44.87
CA PHE A 340 5.74 13.16 -45.44
C PHE A 340 6.21 13.64 -46.81
N SER A 341 5.44 13.40 -47.87
CA SER A 341 5.24 14.32 -49.00
C SER A 341 4.47 13.66 -50.16
N ASP A 342 3.39 14.33 -50.56
CA ASP A 342 2.97 14.57 -51.94
C ASP A 342 1.74 13.87 -52.55
N PHE A 343 0.68 14.71 -52.62
CA PHE A 343 -0.21 15.00 -53.76
C PHE A 343 -1.29 13.98 -54.16
N LYS A 344 -2.56 14.31 -53.87
CA LYS A 344 -3.43 15.08 -54.80
C LYS A 344 -4.76 15.50 -54.16
#